data_AF-A0A177AP22-F1
#
_entry.id   AF-A0A177AP22-F1
#
_cell.length_a   1.000
_cell.length_b   1.000
_cell.length_c   1.000
_cell.angle_alpha   90.00
_cell.angle_beta   90.00
_cell.angle_gamma   90.00
#
_symmetry.space_group_name_H-M   'P 1'
#
loop_
_entity.id
_entity.type
_entity.pdbx_description
1 polymer ?
#
loop_
_entity_poly.entity_id
_entity_poly.type
_entity_poly.pdbx_seq_one_letter_code
_entity_poly.pdbx_strand_id
1 'polypeptide(L)'
;MIYLLEPKEIKPNYSKFFSKNEFHDFSKLGTFKDDLCAVNDYCEIGMEIDIVRQFLTFPTLYDVKYTFIQAVPGTGKTTHIISNANSIMNGEKVDTIIVNTCEGRDDVGNRMNQYHKIPILSKHKQNKLVRTVASYLLNNNDVERTDKMYFDEALMSHPGALLLCAFVCGTTDLYFVGDFMQIPFVTRLPDFYLRYASLPNLIKITSVLSLSYRCPVDVIYRLSPLTTDCIMILIENIATADKTNEESEKNDIRGLCR
;
A
#
# COMPACT_ATOMS: atom_id res chain seq x y z
N MET A 1 33.57 -14.57 -14.95
CA MET A 1 33.25 -15.10 -13.61
C MET A 1 33.31 -16.61 -13.74
N ILE A 2 34.10 -17.30 -12.91
CA ILE A 2 34.14 -18.77 -12.91
C ILE A 2 33.21 -19.21 -11.78
N TYR A 3 32.21 -20.03 -12.10
CA TYR A 3 31.29 -20.58 -11.10
C TYR A 3 31.83 -21.90 -10.59
N LEU A 4 32.03 -22.02 -9.28
CA LEU A 4 32.31 -23.31 -8.62
C LEU A 4 31.01 -24.12 -8.47
N LEU A 5 29.91 -23.42 -8.25
CA LEU A 5 28.54 -23.93 -8.25
C LEU A 5 27.71 -23.02 -9.15
N GLU A 6 27.17 -23.57 -10.23
CA GLU A 6 26.37 -22.79 -11.16
C GLU A 6 25.01 -22.45 -10.53
N PRO A 7 24.56 -21.18 -10.60
CA PRO A 7 23.21 -20.86 -10.18
C PRO A 7 22.23 -21.49 -11.16
N LYS A 8 21.05 -21.89 -10.65
CA LYS A 8 19.97 -22.44 -11.48
C LYS A 8 19.55 -21.47 -12.59
N GLU A 9 19.66 -20.17 -12.33
CA GLU A 9 19.42 -19.11 -13.28
C GLU A 9 20.52 -18.04 -13.15
N ILE A 10 21.17 -17.68 -14.25
CA ILE A 10 22.13 -16.58 -14.27
C ILE A 10 21.34 -15.29 -14.47
N LYS A 11 21.32 -14.44 -13.44
CA LYS A 11 20.71 -13.11 -13.53
C LYS A 11 21.63 -12.13 -14.27
N PRO A 12 21.07 -11.22 -15.10
CA PRO A 12 21.87 -10.29 -15.89
C PRO A 12 22.62 -9.27 -15.03
N ASN A 13 22.03 -8.85 -13.90
CA ASN A 13 22.56 -7.81 -13.04
C ASN A 13 22.38 -8.19 -11.56
N TYR A 14 23.43 -8.74 -10.95
CA TYR A 14 23.48 -8.85 -9.49
C TYR A 14 23.85 -7.49 -8.89
N SER A 15 23.08 -7.02 -7.90
CA SER A 15 23.40 -5.80 -7.16
C SER A 15 24.34 -6.08 -5.97
N LYS A 16 24.22 -7.26 -5.37
CA LYS A 16 24.99 -7.69 -4.19
C LYS A 16 25.71 -9.02 -4.42
N PHE A 17 26.65 -9.34 -3.52
CA PHE A 17 27.17 -10.71 -3.33
C PHE A 17 27.53 -10.91 -1.86
N PHE A 18 27.59 -12.16 -1.40
CA PHE A 18 28.01 -12.49 -0.04
C PHE A 18 29.45 -13.00 -0.02
N SER A 19 30.29 -12.41 0.82
CA SER A 19 31.66 -12.87 1.05
C SER A 19 32.17 -12.36 2.41
N LYS A 20 33.08 -13.09 3.04
CA LYS A 20 33.67 -12.74 4.35
C LYS A 20 32.62 -12.44 5.43
N ASN A 21 31.56 -13.24 5.48
CA ASN A 21 30.44 -13.13 6.43
C ASN A 21 29.58 -11.85 6.32
N GLU A 22 29.64 -11.13 5.19
CA GLU A 22 28.79 -9.98 4.97
C GLU A 22 28.39 -9.82 3.49
N PHE A 23 27.40 -8.96 3.25
CA PHE A 23 26.97 -8.62 1.90
C PHE A 23 27.71 -7.41 1.35
N HIS A 24 28.14 -7.48 0.10
CA HIS A 24 28.89 -6.42 -0.59
C HIS A 24 28.17 -5.96 -1.84
N ASP A 25 28.41 -4.73 -2.24
CA ASP A 25 27.95 -4.21 -3.53
C ASP A 25 28.73 -4.89 -4.65
N PHE A 26 28.04 -5.34 -5.70
CA PHE A 26 28.66 -6.03 -6.82
C PHE A 26 29.70 -5.17 -7.56
N SER A 27 29.60 -3.84 -7.46
CA SER A 27 30.62 -2.90 -7.95
C SER A 27 32.00 -3.11 -7.29
N LYS A 28 32.05 -3.71 -6.10
CA LYS A 28 33.27 -4.02 -5.34
C LYS A 28 33.83 -5.40 -5.66
N LEU A 29 33.19 -6.22 -6.50
CA LEU A 29 33.64 -7.58 -6.80
C LEU A 29 35.13 -7.66 -7.20
N GLY A 30 35.64 -6.63 -7.90
CA GLY A 30 37.06 -6.56 -8.29
C GLY A 30 38.05 -6.53 -7.12
N THR A 31 37.63 -6.24 -5.89
CA THR A 31 38.48 -6.27 -4.69
C THR A 31 38.52 -7.66 -4.01
N PHE A 32 37.73 -8.62 -4.49
CA PHE A 32 37.55 -9.96 -3.91
C PHE A 32 38.07 -11.07 -4.84
N LYS A 33 39.12 -10.79 -5.64
CA LYS A 33 39.57 -11.68 -6.73
C LYS A 33 39.94 -13.11 -6.28
N ASP A 34 40.40 -13.27 -5.06
CA ASP A 34 40.83 -14.56 -4.50
C ASP A 34 39.84 -15.12 -3.46
N ASP A 35 38.71 -14.42 -3.24
CA ASP A 35 37.72 -14.82 -2.23
C ASP A 35 36.57 -15.62 -2.85
N LEU A 36 36.07 -16.59 -2.10
CA LEU A 36 34.82 -17.25 -2.41
C LEU A 36 33.67 -16.25 -2.24
N CYS A 37 32.89 -16.09 -3.30
CA CYS A 37 31.71 -15.23 -3.34
C CYS A 37 30.48 -16.09 -3.60
N ALA A 38 29.42 -15.87 -2.83
CA ALA A 38 28.13 -16.52 -3.01
C ALA A 38 27.11 -15.53 -3.58
N VAL A 39 26.31 -15.99 -4.54
CA VAL A 39 25.17 -15.26 -5.10
C VAL A 39 23.96 -16.19 -5.15
N ASN A 40 22.78 -15.60 -5.04
CA ASN A 40 21.48 -16.25 -5.21
C ASN A 40 20.48 -15.21 -5.70
N ASP A 41 19.21 -15.60 -5.87
CA ASP A 41 18.15 -14.70 -6.36
C ASP A 41 17.99 -13.44 -5.49
N TYR A 42 18.26 -13.54 -4.18
CA TYR A 42 18.22 -12.40 -3.27
C TYR A 42 19.25 -11.31 -3.64
N CYS A 43 20.41 -11.73 -4.16
CA CYS A 43 21.50 -10.85 -4.57
C CYS A 43 21.23 -10.04 -5.84
N GLU A 44 20.13 -10.32 -6.57
CA GLU A 44 19.73 -9.53 -7.74
C GLU A 44 19.43 -8.09 -7.34
N ILE A 45 18.75 -7.91 -6.20
CA ILE A 45 18.30 -6.60 -5.71
C ILE A 45 18.85 -6.30 -4.30
N GLY A 46 18.70 -7.22 -3.33
CA GLY A 46 19.32 -7.13 -2.00
C GLY A 46 19.07 -5.82 -1.22
N MET A 47 17.92 -5.17 -1.41
CA MET A 47 17.63 -3.83 -0.88
C MET A 47 17.57 -3.78 0.66
N GLU A 48 17.13 -4.85 1.31
CA GLU A 48 16.93 -4.87 2.76
C GLU A 48 18.25 -4.68 3.50
N ILE A 49 19.37 -5.14 2.94
CA ILE A 49 20.71 -4.90 3.50
C ILE A 49 21.00 -3.40 3.58
N ASP A 50 20.68 -2.66 2.52
CA ASP A 50 20.93 -1.22 2.47
C ASP A 50 20.01 -0.47 3.43
N ILE A 51 18.74 -0.90 3.55
CA ILE A 51 17.81 -0.36 4.55
C ILE A 51 18.34 -0.61 5.96
N VAL A 52 18.74 -1.84 6.29
CA VAL A 52 19.25 -2.19 7.62
C VAL A 52 20.50 -1.37 7.97
N ARG A 53 21.42 -1.19 7.01
CA ARG A 53 22.61 -0.35 7.19
C ARG A 53 22.28 1.11 7.47
N GLN A 54 21.26 1.65 6.82
CA GLN A 54 20.81 3.03 7.05
C GLN A 54 20.15 3.21 8.41
N PHE A 55 19.50 2.17 8.95
CA PHE A 55 18.71 2.24 10.18
C PHE A 55 19.26 1.35 11.30
N LEU A 56 20.60 1.25 11.42
CA LEU A 56 21.24 0.57 12.56
C LEU A 56 20.94 1.27 13.89
N THR A 57 20.72 2.59 13.84
CA THR A 57 20.22 3.41 14.94
C THR A 57 18.81 3.88 14.61
N PHE A 58 17.88 3.71 15.55
CA PHE A 58 16.53 4.19 15.37
C PHE A 58 16.44 5.71 15.56
N PRO A 59 15.61 6.40 14.75
CA PRO A 59 15.29 7.80 15.00
C PRO A 59 14.56 7.96 16.35
N THR A 60 14.68 9.14 16.96
CA THR A 60 13.94 9.49 18.17
C THR A 60 12.44 9.34 17.91
N LEU A 61 11.78 8.51 18.71
CA LEU A 61 10.34 8.33 18.64
C LEU A 61 9.63 9.60 19.13
N TYR A 62 8.52 9.93 18.47
CA TYR A 62 7.66 11.04 18.84
C TYR A 62 6.19 10.61 18.69
N ASP A 63 5.31 11.35 19.36
CA ASP A 63 3.88 11.05 19.33
C ASP A 63 3.29 11.32 17.94
N VAL A 64 2.59 10.31 17.43
CA VAL A 64 1.88 10.37 16.14
C VAL A 64 0.42 9.98 16.34
N LYS A 65 -0.46 10.65 15.59
CA LYS A 65 -1.88 10.33 15.54
C LYS A 65 -2.11 9.26 14.48
N TYR A 66 -2.79 8.19 14.88
CA TYR A 66 -3.15 7.09 13.99
C TYR A 66 -4.63 7.17 13.60
N THR A 67 -4.89 7.04 12.30
CA THR A 67 -6.23 6.85 11.74
C THR A 67 -6.22 5.60 10.88
N PHE A 68 -7.03 4.61 11.22
CA PHE A 68 -7.19 3.40 10.40
C PHE A 68 -8.58 3.38 9.75
N ILE A 69 -8.62 3.47 8.43
CA ILE A 69 -9.80 3.33 7.60
C ILE A 69 -9.84 1.88 7.07
N GLN A 70 -10.76 1.07 7.61
CA GLN A 70 -11.09 -0.24 7.06
C GLN A 70 -11.94 -0.05 5.82
N ALA A 71 -11.60 -0.70 4.71
CA ALA A 71 -12.28 -0.48 3.45
C ALA A 71 -12.48 -1.78 2.69
N VAL A 72 -13.74 -2.15 2.47
CA VAL A 72 -14.08 -3.39 1.78
C VAL A 72 -13.70 -3.33 0.29
N PRO A 73 -13.63 -4.49 -0.41
CA PRO A 73 -13.22 -4.52 -1.81
C PRO A 73 -14.09 -3.60 -2.67
N GLY A 74 -13.46 -2.87 -3.59
CA GLY A 74 -14.18 -2.03 -4.55
C GLY A 74 -14.71 -0.70 -4.01
N THR A 75 -14.45 -0.33 -2.76
CA THR A 75 -14.89 0.95 -2.14
C THR A 75 -14.18 2.20 -2.65
N GLY A 76 -13.13 2.04 -3.45
CA GLY A 76 -12.33 3.18 -3.92
C GLY A 76 -11.34 3.70 -2.89
N LYS A 77 -10.66 2.79 -2.14
CA LYS A 77 -9.56 3.10 -1.19
C LYS A 77 -8.60 4.17 -1.70
N THR A 78 -8.00 3.92 -2.86
CA THR A 78 -7.09 4.86 -3.51
C THR A 78 -7.77 6.19 -3.85
N THR A 79 -9.02 6.17 -4.31
CA THR A 79 -9.79 7.40 -4.58
C THR A 79 -10.04 8.19 -3.30
N HIS A 80 -10.34 7.51 -2.20
CA HIS A 80 -10.49 8.11 -0.88
C HIS A 80 -9.18 8.72 -0.37
N ILE A 81 -8.04 8.05 -0.59
CA ILE A 81 -6.72 8.64 -0.30
C ILE A 81 -6.51 9.90 -1.14
N ILE A 82 -6.66 9.82 -2.46
CA ILE A 82 -6.43 10.95 -3.37
C ILE A 82 -7.36 12.13 -3.05
N SER A 83 -8.61 11.88 -2.64
CA SER A 83 -9.56 12.93 -2.29
C SER A 83 -9.29 13.60 -0.94
N ASN A 84 -8.66 12.89 0.00
CA ASN A 84 -8.38 13.38 1.36
C ASN A 84 -6.95 13.86 1.55
N ALA A 85 -6.02 13.33 0.77
CA ALA A 85 -4.65 13.82 0.70
C ALA A 85 -4.71 15.27 0.19
N ASN A 86 -4.24 16.19 1.01
CA ASN A 86 -4.07 17.60 0.67
C ASN A 86 -2.89 17.82 -0.30
N SER A 87 -2.52 16.82 -1.12
CA SER A 87 -1.28 16.85 -1.87
C SER A 87 -1.31 17.92 -2.98
N ILE A 88 -0.73 19.10 -2.66
CA ILE A 88 -0.53 20.32 -3.47
C ILE A 88 -1.55 20.53 -4.61
N MET A 89 -2.50 21.41 -4.35
CA MET A 89 -2.82 22.47 -5.31
C MET A 89 -2.21 23.78 -4.77
N ASN A 90 -1.50 24.54 -5.61
CA ASN A 90 -1.09 25.93 -5.33
C ASN A 90 0.06 26.20 -4.33
N GLY A 91 1.02 25.28 -4.15
CA GLY A 91 2.33 25.61 -3.56
C GLY A 91 2.50 25.50 -2.04
N GLU A 92 1.58 24.85 -1.31
CA GLU A 92 1.74 24.54 0.13
C GLU A 92 1.86 23.03 0.41
N LYS A 93 2.36 22.68 1.62
CA LYS A 93 2.81 21.35 2.06
C LYS A 93 2.02 20.17 1.48
N VAL A 94 2.76 19.20 0.96
CA VAL A 94 2.22 18.00 0.32
C VAL A 94 2.08 16.89 1.32
N ASP A 95 0.97 16.18 1.28
CA ASP A 95 0.86 14.89 1.94
C ASP A 95 1.61 13.83 1.13
N THR A 96 2.25 12.88 1.82
CA THR A 96 2.94 11.74 1.20
C THR A 96 2.01 10.54 1.10
N ILE A 97 1.99 9.87 -0.05
CA ILE A 97 1.31 8.59 -0.25
C ILE A 97 2.35 7.48 -0.38
N ILE A 98 2.25 6.48 0.48
CA ILE A 98 3.09 5.30 0.51
C ILE A 98 2.29 4.11 0.01
N VAL A 99 2.88 3.35 -0.91
CA VAL A 99 2.32 2.14 -1.50
C VAL A 99 3.30 0.97 -1.35
N ASN A 100 2.85 -0.26 -1.60
CA ASN A 100 3.72 -1.43 -1.50
C ASN A 100 4.44 -1.77 -2.80
N THR A 101 3.85 -1.48 -3.96
CA THR A 101 4.36 -1.92 -5.27
C THR A 101 4.56 -0.76 -6.24
N CYS A 102 5.47 -0.95 -7.22
CA CYS A 102 5.72 0.04 -8.26
C CYS A 102 4.50 0.23 -9.18
N GLU A 103 3.78 -0.85 -9.45
CA GLU A 103 2.52 -0.83 -10.20
C GLU A 103 1.45 -0.03 -9.45
N GLY A 104 1.36 -0.23 -8.13
CA GLY A 104 0.47 0.55 -7.27
C GLY A 104 0.82 2.04 -7.28
N ARG A 105 2.11 2.38 -7.26
CA ARG A 105 2.58 3.78 -7.39
C ARG A 105 2.12 4.39 -8.70
N ASP A 106 2.29 3.66 -9.80
CA ASP A 106 1.94 4.15 -11.13
C ASP A 106 0.43 4.29 -11.32
N ASP A 107 -0.38 3.34 -10.79
CA ASP A 107 -1.84 3.44 -10.78
C ASP A 107 -2.32 4.66 -9.95
N VAL A 108 -1.79 4.85 -8.74
CA VAL A 108 -2.12 6.03 -7.91
C VAL A 108 -1.74 7.32 -8.63
N GLY A 109 -0.53 7.42 -9.19
CA GLY A 109 -0.07 8.60 -9.91
C GLY A 109 -0.90 8.92 -11.15
N ASN A 110 -1.33 7.90 -11.89
CA ASN A 110 -2.23 8.06 -13.03
C ASN A 110 -3.62 8.55 -12.59
N ARG A 111 -4.17 7.99 -11.50
CA ARG A 111 -5.45 8.44 -10.94
C ARG A 111 -5.40 9.85 -10.39
N MET A 112 -4.27 10.27 -9.79
CA MET A 112 -4.09 11.67 -9.36
C MET A 112 -4.19 12.64 -10.54
N ASN A 113 -3.57 12.31 -11.69
CA ASN A 113 -3.67 13.15 -12.90
C ASN A 113 -5.08 13.16 -13.52
N GLN A 114 -5.87 12.12 -13.30
CA GLN A 114 -7.27 12.06 -13.76
C GLN A 114 -8.22 12.75 -12.78
N TYR A 115 -7.78 13.03 -11.56
CA TYR A 115 -8.60 13.67 -10.55
C TYR A 115 -8.67 15.17 -10.81
N HIS A 116 -9.82 15.64 -11.32
CA HIS A 116 -10.01 17.02 -11.80
C HIS A 116 -9.66 18.14 -10.81
N LYS A 117 -9.55 17.83 -9.50
CA LYS A 117 -9.15 18.78 -8.45
C LYS A 117 -7.65 18.80 -8.19
N ILE A 118 -6.83 18.16 -9.02
CA ILE A 118 -5.37 18.15 -8.89
C ILE A 118 -4.78 18.59 -10.23
N PRO A 119 -3.85 19.56 -10.27
CA PRO A 119 -3.18 19.93 -11.50
C PRO A 119 -2.40 18.74 -12.03
N ILE A 120 -2.34 18.58 -13.36
CA ILE A 120 -1.57 17.51 -13.97
C ILE A 120 -0.11 17.61 -13.49
N LEU A 121 0.33 16.56 -12.79
CA LEU A 121 1.66 16.50 -12.22
C LEU A 121 2.62 15.85 -13.23
N SER A 122 3.84 16.38 -13.30
CA SER A 122 4.93 15.70 -14.01
C SER A 122 5.26 14.40 -13.29
N LYS A 123 5.81 13.42 -14.02
CA LYS A 123 6.19 12.12 -13.43
C LYS A 123 7.18 12.28 -12.26
N HIS A 124 8.09 13.25 -12.37
CA HIS A 124 9.03 13.59 -11.28
C HIS A 124 8.31 14.03 -10.00
N LYS A 125 7.32 14.93 -10.12
CA LYS A 125 6.51 15.36 -8.98
C LYS A 125 5.72 14.19 -8.41
N GLN A 126 5.06 13.39 -9.25
CA GLN A 126 4.35 12.19 -8.79
C GLN A 126 5.23 11.24 -8.01
N ASN A 127 6.45 10.97 -8.50
CA ASN A 127 7.39 10.07 -7.83
C ASN A 127 7.91 10.62 -6.49
N LYS A 128 7.80 11.93 -6.24
CA LYS A 128 8.04 12.51 -4.92
C LYS A 128 6.86 12.30 -3.97
N LEU A 129 5.63 12.41 -4.48
CA LEU A 129 4.41 12.34 -3.67
C LEU A 129 3.97 10.91 -3.39
N VAL A 130 4.14 10.03 -4.37
CA VAL A 130 3.73 8.63 -4.31
C VAL A 130 4.98 7.77 -4.41
N ARG A 131 5.31 7.06 -3.33
CA ARG A 131 6.54 6.24 -3.24
C ARG A 131 6.23 4.86 -2.69
N THR A 132 7.01 3.87 -3.13
CA THR A 132 6.95 2.55 -2.50
C THR A 132 7.64 2.60 -1.13
N VAL A 133 7.22 1.74 -0.18
CA VAL A 133 7.90 1.59 1.12
C VAL A 133 9.41 1.43 0.94
N ALA A 134 9.84 0.52 0.05
CA ALA A 134 11.25 0.29 -0.23
C ALA A 134 11.96 1.54 -0.78
N SER A 135 11.38 2.21 -1.78
CA SER A 135 11.97 3.42 -2.38
C SER A 135 12.08 4.55 -1.36
N TYR A 136 11.09 4.67 -0.46
CA TYR A 136 11.05 5.70 0.58
C TYR A 136 12.16 5.51 1.61
N LEU A 137 12.33 4.27 2.10
CA LEU A 137 13.36 3.94 3.09
C LEU A 137 14.77 3.96 2.50
N LEU A 138 14.95 3.58 1.23
CA LEU A 138 16.27 3.56 0.57
C LEU A 138 16.79 4.95 0.22
N ASN A 139 15.93 5.85 -0.25
CA ASN A 139 16.31 7.20 -0.67
C ASN A 139 15.72 8.23 0.30
N ASN A 140 16.11 8.11 1.57
CA ASN A 140 15.63 8.96 2.66
C ASN A 140 16.22 10.38 2.65
N ASN A 141 17.35 10.61 1.96
CA ASN A 141 17.95 11.94 1.81
C ASN A 141 17.06 12.93 1.05
N ASP A 142 16.17 12.42 0.18
CA ASP A 142 15.24 13.21 -0.63
C ASP A 142 13.84 13.29 0.02
N VAL A 143 13.71 12.90 1.29
CA VAL A 143 12.42 12.94 1.99
C VAL A 143 12.17 14.33 2.55
N GLU A 144 11.11 14.96 2.03
CA GLU A 144 10.58 16.22 2.56
C GLU A 144 9.61 15.93 3.71
N ARG A 145 9.65 16.77 4.76
CA ARG A 145 8.74 16.62 5.90
C ARG A 145 7.31 16.97 5.50
N THR A 146 6.39 16.06 5.83
CA THR A 146 4.96 16.21 5.52
C THR A 146 4.12 16.08 6.79
N ASP A 147 2.99 16.80 6.86
CA ASP A 147 2.14 16.79 8.06
C ASP A 147 1.27 15.52 8.12
N LYS A 148 0.83 15.02 6.96
CA LYS A 148 0.07 13.76 6.84
C LYS A 148 0.75 12.77 5.90
N MET A 149 0.68 11.50 6.26
CA MET A 149 1.13 10.38 5.44
C MET A 149 0.02 9.33 5.31
N TYR A 150 -0.25 8.94 4.07
CA TYR A 150 -1.25 7.93 3.73
C TYR A 150 -0.56 6.64 3.30
N PHE A 151 -1.02 5.51 3.79
CA PHE A 151 -0.57 4.19 3.41
C PHE A 151 -1.70 3.47 2.67
N ASP A 152 -1.54 3.23 1.37
CA ASP A 152 -2.44 2.39 0.59
C ASP A 152 -2.07 0.91 0.76
N GLU A 153 -3.08 0.05 0.87
CA GLU A 153 -2.93 -1.37 1.20
C GLU A 153 -2.00 -1.62 2.40
N ALA A 154 -2.18 -0.83 3.47
CA ALA A 154 -1.29 -0.82 4.63
C ALA A 154 -1.08 -2.22 5.26
N LEU A 155 -2.09 -3.08 5.19
CA LEU A 155 -2.06 -4.41 5.79
C LEU A 155 -1.07 -5.37 5.14
N MET A 156 -0.65 -5.15 3.90
CA MET A 156 0.31 -6.03 3.22
C MET A 156 1.76 -5.76 3.65
N SER A 157 2.01 -4.70 4.42
CA SER A 157 3.34 -4.32 4.90
C SER A 157 3.49 -4.54 6.40
N HIS A 158 4.71 -4.86 6.83
CA HIS A 158 5.00 -4.97 8.26
C HIS A 158 4.78 -3.61 8.95
N PRO A 159 4.05 -3.53 10.09
CA PRO A 159 3.75 -2.27 10.75
C PRO A 159 5.00 -1.44 11.07
N GLY A 160 6.08 -2.09 11.50
CA GLY A 160 7.36 -1.43 11.77
C GLY A 160 7.97 -0.74 10.55
N ALA A 161 7.77 -1.25 9.33
CA ALA A 161 8.26 -0.61 8.12
C ALA A 161 7.46 0.67 7.80
N LEU A 162 6.13 0.63 7.99
CA LEU A 162 5.27 1.79 7.80
C LEU A 162 5.57 2.90 8.81
N LEU A 163 5.74 2.53 10.09
CA LEU A 163 6.12 3.47 11.13
C LEU A 163 7.51 4.06 10.88
N LEU A 164 8.47 3.26 10.38
CA LEU A 164 9.79 3.76 10.01
C LEU A 164 9.70 4.84 8.91
N CYS A 165 8.84 4.66 7.89
CA CYS A 165 8.59 5.71 6.90
C CYS A 165 8.10 7.01 7.56
N ALA A 166 7.14 6.91 8.48
CA ALA A 166 6.63 8.08 9.22
C ALA A 166 7.74 8.78 10.03
N PHE A 167 8.57 8.00 10.74
CA PHE A 167 9.67 8.56 11.52
C PHE A 167 10.73 9.24 10.65
N VAL A 168 11.07 8.65 9.50
CA VAL A 168 11.98 9.26 8.51
C VAL A 168 11.42 10.58 7.98
N CYS A 169 10.11 10.68 7.79
CA CYS A 169 9.47 11.90 7.30
C CYS A 169 9.34 13.00 8.38
N GLY A 170 9.17 12.63 9.65
CA GLY A 170 8.80 13.58 10.70
C GLY A 170 7.31 13.98 10.66
N THR A 171 6.45 13.07 10.19
CA THR A 171 5.00 13.22 10.05
C THR A 171 4.24 12.93 11.34
N THR A 172 3.28 13.79 11.68
CA THR A 172 2.47 13.64 12.91
C THR A 172 1.15 12.89 12.71
N ASP A 173 0.59 12.88 11.50
CA ASP A 173 -0.72 12.28 11.21
C ASP A 173 -0.62 11.14 10.21
N LEU A 174 -0.92 9.92 10.64
CA LEU A 174 -0.80 8.71 9.84
C LEU A 174 -2.18 8.12 9.52
N TYR A 175 -2.41 7.88 8.23
CA TYR A 175 -3.63 7.32 7.70
C TYR A 175 -3.34 5.95 7.07
N PHE A 176 -3.80 4.89 7.71
CA PHE A 176 -3.71 3.54 7.18
C PHE A 176 -5.02 3.20 6.49
N VAL A 177 -4.96 2.83 5.22
CA VAL A 177 -6.11 2.37 4.45
C VAL A 177 -5.85 0.93 4.02
N GLY A 178 -6.80 0.05 4.28
CA GLY A 178 -6.65 -1.36 3.97
C GLY A 178 -7.91 -2.16 4.21
N ASP A 179 -7.83 -3.45 3.92
CA ASP A 179 -8.93 -4.39 4.10
C ASP A 179 -8.49 -5.62 4.91
N PHE A 180 -9.04 -5.82 6.11
CA PHE A 180 -8.73 -7.00 6.95
C PHE A 180 -9.02 -8.34 6.32
N MET A 181 -9.97 -8.38 5.39
CA MET A 181 -10.34 -9.62 4.71
C MET A 181 -9.41 -9.94 3.54
N GLN A 182 -8.52 -9.01 3.18
CA GLN A 182 -7.45 -9.25 2.22
C GLN A 182 -6.23 -9.85 2.90
N ILE A 183 -5.35 -10.44 2.08
CA ILE A 183 -4.14 -11.12 2.56
C ILE A 183 -3.24 -10.10 3.27
N PRO A 184 -3.00 -10.25 4.58
CA PRO A 184 -2.13 -9.35 5.33
C PRO A 184 -0.66 -9.68 5.06
N PHE A 185 0.24 -8.91 5.65
CA PHE A 185 1.67 -9.19 5.66
C PHE A 185 1.95 -10.60 6.21
N VAL A 186 2.71 -11.38 5.43
CA VAL A 186 3.17 -12.71 5.80
C VAL A 186 4.70 -12.72 5.84
N THR A 187 5.26 -13.18 6.95
CA THR A 187 6.72 -13.38 7.05
C THR A 187 7.17 -14.46 6.07
N ARG A 188 8.21 -14.17 5.29
CA ARG A 188 8.87 -15.16 4.43
C ARG A 188 9.94 -15.96 5.16
N LEU A 189 10.23 -15.60 6.41
CA LEU A 189 11.22 -16.24 7.26
C LEU A 189 10.50 -17.26 8.16
N PRO A 190 10.63 -18.58 7.91
CA PRO A 190 9.89 -19.60 8.64
C PRO A 190 10.30 -19.66 10.13
N ASP A 191 11.58 -19.42 10.42
CA ASP A 191 12.14 -19.52 11.77
C ASP A 191 12.11 -18.18 12.54
N PHE A 192 11.54 -17.13 11.96
CA PHE A 192 11.48 -15.81 12.59
C PHE A 192 10.07 -15.46 13.04
N TYR A 193 9.83 -15.57 14.34
CA TYR A 193 8.54 -15.23 14.95
C TYR A 193 8.42 -13.72 15.19
N LEU A 194 7.44 -13.10 14.53
CA LEU A 194 7.15 -11.67 14.65
C LEU A 194 6.03 -11.41 15.67
N ARG A 195 6.35 -10.69 16.75
CA ARG A 195 5.36 -10.32 17.79
C ARG A 195 4.37 -9.24 17.34
N TYR A 196 4.81 -8.33 16.46
CA TYR A 196 4.07 -7.12 16.07
C TYR A 196 3.85 -7.03 14.55
N ALA A 197 3.51 -8.16 13.93
CA ALA A 197 3.28 -8.25 12.48
C ALA A 197 1.89 -7.75 12.03
N SER A 198 0.92 -7.69 12.94
CA SER A 198 -0.47 -7.36 12.62
C SER A 198 -0.79 -5.90 12.99
N LEU A 199 -1.02 -5.06 11.98
CA LEU A 199 -1.42 -3.66 12.15
C LEU A 199 -2.71 -3.48 13.00
N PRO A 200 -3.81 -4.25 12.81
CA PRO A 200 -5.02 -4.10 13.63
C PRO A 200 -4.82 -4.40 15.11
N ASN A 201 -3.81 -5.20 15.46
CA ASN A 201 -3.49 -5.47 16.86
C ASN A 201 -2.81 -4.26 17.53
N LEU A 202 -2.30 -3.32 16.74
CA LEU A 202 -1.58 -2.13 17.19
C LEU A 202 -2.45 -0.87 17.12
N ILE A 203 -3.30 -0.76 16.10
CA ILE A 203 -4.06 0.45 15.77
C ILE A 203 -5.54 0.09 15.64
N LYS A 204 -6.39 0.79 16.39
CA LYS A 204 -7.84 0.63 16.32
C LYS A 204 -8.41 1.21 15.03
N ILE A 205 -9.42 0.52 14.49
CA ILE A 205 -10.23 1.01 13.37
C ILE A 205 -10.91 2.31 13.80
N THR A 206 -10.75 3.34 12.98
CA THR A 206 -11.32 4.67 13.20
C THR A 206 -12.56 4.90 12.34
N SER A 207 -12.58 4.36 11.12
CA SER A 207 -13.72 4.46 10.21
C SER A 207 -13.78 3.27 9.26
N VAL A 208 -14.96 3.08 8.64
CA VAL A 208 -15.23 1.98 7.71
C VAL A 208 -15.78 2.55 6.40
N LEU A 209 -15.20 2.16 5.26
CA LEU A 209 -15.75 2.33 3.93
C LEU A 209 -16.46 1.02 3.54
N SER A 210 -17.79 1.07 3.49
CA SER A 210 -18.65 -0.10 3.34
C SER A 210 -19.25 -0.27 1.95
N LEU A 211 -19.30 0.80 1.16
CA LEU A 211 -19.96 0.83 -0.15
C LEU A 211 -18.98 0.50 -1.27
N SER A 212 -19.17 -0.64 -1.93
CA SER A 212 -18.41 -1.01 -3.13
C SER A 212 -18.99 -0.35 -4.39
N TYR A 213 -18.12 0.21 -5.22
CA TYR A 213 -18.46 0.77 -6.53
C TYR A 213 -18.02 -0.12 -7.70
N ARG A 214 -17.27 -1.20 -7.44
CA ARG A 214 -16.66 -2.06 -8.47
C ARG A 214 -17.25 -3.47 -8.49
N CYS A 215 -17.45 -4.06 -7.32
CA CYS A 215 -17.90 -5.45 -7.21
C CYS A 215 -19.39 -5.57 -7.57
N PRO A 216 -19.75 -6.54 -8.43
CA PRO A 216 -21.15 -6.84 -8.71
C PRO A 216 -21.92 -7.32 -7.45
N VAL A 217 -23.25 -7.24 -7.51
CA VAL A 217 -24.13 -7.48 -6.34
C VAL A 217 -24.02 -8.91 -5.81
N ASP A 218 -23.89 -9.91 -6.68
CA ASP A 218 -23.72 -11.32 -6.31
C ASP A 218 -22.41 -11.56 -5.54
N VAL A 219 -21.31 -10.94 -5.97
CA VAL A 219 -20.02 -10.97 -5.28
C VAL A 219 -20.13 -10.32 -3.90
N ILE A 220 -20.76 -9.15 -3.80
CA ILE A 220 -20.97 -8.46 -2.52
C ILE A 220 -21.87 -9.29 -1.60
N TYR A 221 -22.94 -9.88 -2.11
CA TYR A 221 -23.80 -10.77 -1.34
C TYR A 221 -23.02 -11.96 -0.79
N ARG A 222 -22.09 -12.54 -1.57
CA ARG A 222 -21.24 -13.63 -1.12
C ARG A 222 -20.20 -13.21 -0.08
N LEU A 223 -19.70 -11.98 -0.16
CA LEU A 223 -18.72 -11.42 0.78
C LEU A 223 -19.37 -10.90 2.08
N SER A 224 -20.64 -10.52 2.04
CA SER A 224 -21.40 -9.95 3.17
C SER A 224 -21.29 -10.73 4.50
N PRO A 225 -21.40 -12.08 4.52
CA PRO A 225 -21.27 -12.87 5.75
C PRO A 225 -19.85 -12.88 6.32
N LEU A 226 -18.84 -12.53 5.52
CA LEU A 226 -17.43 -12.45 5.95
C LEU A 226 -17.08 -11.05 6.46
N THR A 227 -17.90 -10.06 6.14
CA THR A 227 -17.66 -8.64 6.40
C THR A 227 -18.78 -8.02 7.23
N THR A 228 -19.54 -8.82 7.97
CA THR A 228 -20.89 -8.50 8.49
C THR A 228 -20.90 -7.36 9.52
N ASP A 229 -19.75 -7.03 10.11
CA ASP A 229 -19.59 -5.87 10.99
C ASP A 229 -19.28 -4.56 10.21
N CYS A 230 -19.01 -4.63 8.91
CA CYS A 230 -18.46 -3.53 8.11
C CYS A 230 -19.26 -3.18 6.83
N ILE A 231 -20.17 -4.03 6.34
CA ILE A 231 -20.93 -3.75 5.12
C ILE A 231 -22.39 -3.40 5.45
N MET A 232 -22.75 -2.13 5.28
CA MET A 232 -24.13 -1.74 5.02
C MET A 232 -24.38 -1.91 3.52
N ILE A 233 -25.05 -3.00 3.13
CA ILE A 233 -25.51 -3.13 1.75
C ILE A 233 -26.74 -2.23 1.58
N LEU A 234 -26.65 -1.24 0.69
CA LEU A 234 -27.81 -0.53 0.15
C LEU A 234 -28.63 -1.48 -0.75
N ILE A 235 -29.33 -2.46 -0.15
CA ILE A 235 -30.41 -3.22 -0.81
C ILE A 235 -31.75 -2.45 -0.73
N GLU A 236 -31.83 -1.35 0.03
CA GLU A 236 -33.10 -0.63 0.20
C GLU A 236 -33.53 0.17 -1.04
N ASN A 237 -32.62 0.60 -1.92
CA ASN A 237 -33.00 1.39 -3.11
C ASN A 237 -33.43 0.55 -4.31
N ILE A 238 -33.05 -0.72 -4.39
CA ILE A 238 -33.51 -1.62 -5.47
C ILE A 238 -34.85 -2.26 -5.07
N ALA A 239 -34.99 -2.67 -3.80
CA ALA A 239 -36.24 -3.25 -3.31
C ALA A 239 -37.41 -2.25 -3.20
N THR A 240 -37.13 -0.94 -3.10
CA THR A 240 -38.18 0.09 -3.14
C THR A 240 -38.52 0.51 -4.57
N ALA A 241 -37.55 0.53 -5.49
CA ALA A 241 -37.79 0.82 -6.91
C ALA A 241 -38.65 -0.25 -7.59
N ASP A 242 -38.44 -1.54 -7.26
CA ASP A 242 -39.25 -2.64 -7.80
C ASP A 242 -40.68 -2.65 -7.22
N LYS A 243 -40.86 -2.26 -5.95
CA LYS A 243 -42.20 -2.13 -5.35
C LYS A 243 -43.03 -0.98 -5.94
N THR A 244 -42.38 0.14 -6.30
CA THR A 244 -43.06 1.27 -6.95
C THR A 244 -43.44 1.00 -8.41
N ASN A 245 -42.71 0.11 -9.10
CA ASN A 245 -43.05 -0.29 -10.47
C ASN A 245 -44.13 -1.38 -10.53
N GLU A 246 -44.20 -2.29 -9.55
CA GLU A 246 -45.30 -3.26 -9.49
C GLU A 246 -46.65 -2.65 -9.08
N GLU A 247 -46.67 -1.54 -8.31
CA GLU A 247 -47.91 -0.83 -7.96
C GLU A 247 -48.40 0.12 -9.07
N SER A 248 -47.52 0.59 -9.97
CA SER A 248 -47.92 1.38 -11.13
C SER A 248 -48.47 0.50 -12.27
N GLU A 249 -47.91 -0.69 -12.50
CA GLU A 249 -48.45 -1.64 -13.49
C GLU A 249 -49.78 -2.30 -13.05
N LYS A 250 -50.02 -2.49 -11.75
CA LYS A 250 -51.30 -3.02 -11.25
C LYS A 250 -52.47 -2.02 -11.34
N ASN A 251 -52.18 -0.72 -11.39
CA ASN A 251 -53.21 0.31 -11.52
C ASN A 251 -53.59 0.62 -12.97
N ASP A 252 -52.72 0.30 -13.93
CA ASP A 252 -52.99 0.53 -15.36
C ASP A 252 -53.86 -0.58 -15.99
N ILE A 253 -53.84 -1.80 -15.42
CA ILE A 253 -54.65 -2.93 -15.90
C ILE A 253 -56.12 -2.84 -15.41
N ARG A 254 -56.41 -2.06 -14.37
CA ARG A 254 -57.79 -1.85 -13.87
C ARG A 254 -58.58 -0.75 -14.60
N GLY A 255 -57.95 -0.02 -15.54
CA GLY A 255 -58.61 1.00 -16.36
C GLY A 255 -59.04 0.54 -17.77
N LEU A 256 -58.71 -0.70 -18.17
CA LEU A 256 -58.92 -1.22 -19.52
C LEU A 256 -59.95 -2.35 -19.62
N CYS A 257 -60.70 -2.62 -18.55
CA CYS A 257 -61.93 -3.40 -18.61
C CYS A 257 -63.07 -2.59 -17.99
N ARG A 258 -64.12 -2.44 -18.80
CA ARG A 258 -65.44 -1.88 -18.51
C ARG A 258 -65.98 -2.20 -17.12
#